data_AF-A0A482XQB4-F1
#
_entry.id   AF-A0A482XQB4-F1
#
_cell.length_a   1.000
_cell.length_b   1.000
_cell.length_c   1.000
_cell.angle_alpha   90.00
_cell.angle_beta   90.00
_cell.angle_gamma   90.00
#
_symmetry.space_group_name_H-M   'P 1'
#
loop_
_entity.id
_entity.type
_entity.pdbx_description
1 polymer ?
#
loop_
_entity_poly.entity_id
_entity_poly.type
_entity_poly.pdbx_seq_one_letter_code
_entity_poly.pdbx_strand_id
1 'polypeptide(L)' 'DFNPENAKDCNQETLFGQHLLVCALQEMGSLILSLGTTANNLLNDQSCNLIEATMAVLIHPCQAARLAAAWCLRCI' A
#
# COMPACT_ATOMS: atom_id res chain seq x y z
N ASP A 1 -25.55 -19.71 8.10
CA ASP A 1 -25.51 -20.52 6.88
C ASP A 1 -24.07 -20.50 6.36
N PHE A 2 -23.24 -21.44 6.80
CA PHE A 2 -21.82 -21.51 6.42
C PHE A 2 -21.74 -22.32 5.12
N ASN A 3 -22.13 -21.71 4.01
CA ASN A 3 -21.99 -22.33 2.70
C ASN A 3 -20.50 -22.21 2.25
N PRO A 4 -19.78 -23.32 1.99
CA PRO A 4 -18.35 -23.30 1.67
C PRO A 4 -18.01 -22.57 0.36
N GLU A 5 -18.99 -22.34 -0.54
CA GLU A 5 -18.79 -21.50 -1.72
C GLU A 5 -18.64 -20.01 -1.37
N ASN A 6 -19.40 -19.48 -0.42
CA ASN A 6 -19.26 -18.09 0.04
C ASN A 6 -17.92 -17.83 0.73
N ALA A 7 -17.34 -18.84 1.37
CA ALA A 7 -16.01 -18.74 1.98
C ALA A 7 -14.89 -18.60 0.93
N LYS A 8 -15.12 -19.12 -0.27
CA LYS A 8 -14.18 -19.12 -1.41
C LYS A 8 -14.25 -17.87 -2.27
N ASP A 9 -15.31 -17.09 -2.13
CA ASP A 9 -15.46 -15.77 -2.75
C ASP A 9 -14.86 -14.69 -1.82
N CYS A 10 -15.19 -14.76 -0.53
CA CYS A 10 -14.73 -13.80 0.49
C CYS A 10 -13.20 -13.79 0.67
N ASN A 11 -12.55 -14.95 0.54
CA ASN A 11 -11.10 -15.04 0.60
C ASN A 11 -10.41 -14.50 -0.67
N GLN A 12 -11.05 -14.59 -1.85
CA GLN A 12 -10.52 -14.02 -3.09
C GLN A 12 -10.58 -12.49 -3.08
N GLU A 13 -11.69 -11.90 -2.63
CA GLU A 13 -11.78 -10.44 -2.46
C GLU A 13 -10.73 -9.92 -1.47
N THR A 14 -10.53 -10.64 -0.37
CA THR A 14 -9.51 -10.31 0.64
C THR A 14 -8.09 -10.40 0.07
N LEU A 15 -7.79 -11.47 -0.68
CA LEU A 15 -6.49 -11.66 -1.33
C LEU A 15 -6.25 -10.59 -2.41
N PHE A 16 -7.27 -10.27 -3.21
CA PHE A 16 -7.18 -9.26 -4.24
C PHE A 16 -6.97 -7.87 -3.65
N GLY A 17 -7.69 -7.52 -2.58
CA GLY A 17 -7.51 -6.26 -1.86
C GLY A 17 -6.10 -6.12 -1.26
N GLN A 18 -5.55 -7.19 -0.69
CA GLN A 18 -4.18 -7.20 -0.17
C GLN A 18 -3.14 -7.05 -1.30
N HIS A 19 -3.31 -7.74 -2.41
CA HIS A 19 -2.42 -7.63 -3.57
C HIS A 19 -2.49 -6.23 -4.19
N LEU A 20 -3.68 -5.65 -4.32
CA LEU A 20 -3.88 -4.29 -4.81
C LEU A 20 -3.14 -3.28 -3.93
N LEU A 21 -3.24 -3.42 -2.60
CA LEU A 21 -2.52 -2.56 -1.66
C LEU A 21 -0.99 -2.69 -1.83
N VAL A 22 -0.47 -3.91 -1.97
CA VAL A 22 0.96 -4.15 -2.22
C VAL A 22 1.40 -3.51 -3.53
N CYS A 23 0.68 -3.74 -4.64
CA CYS A 23 0.97 -3.14 -5.93
C CYS A 23 0.92 -1.62 -5.88
N ALA A 24 -0.08 -1.04 -5.22
CA ALA A 24 -0.20 0.41 -5.09
C ALA A 24 1.01 1.03 -4.37
N LEU A 25 1.47 0.41 -3.28
CA LEU A 25 2.66 0.87 -2.55
C LEU A 25 3.95 0.71 -3.37
N GLN A 26 4.05 -0.36 -4.16
CA GLN A 26 5.20 -0.62 -5.03
C GLN A 26 5.27 0.38 -6.20
N GLU A 27 4.14 0.68 -6.83
CA GLU A 27 4.04 1.69 -7.89
C GLU A 27 4.32 3.09 -7.33
N MET A 28 3.78 3.40 -6.14
CA MET A 28 4.02 4.67 -5.47
C MET A 28 5.50 4.91 -5.17
N GLY A 29 6.21 3.93 -4.59
CA GLY A 29 7.65 4.06 -4.35
C GLY A 29 8.46 4.16 -5.65
N SER A 30 8.05 3.45 -6.70
CA SER A 30 8.68 3.56 -8.04
C SER A 30 8.47 4.95 -8.66
N LEU A 31 7.28 5.52 -8.48
CA LEU A 31 6.95 6.88 -8.91
C LEU A 31 7.79 7.92 -8.17
N ILE A 32 7.93 7.79 -6.85
CA ILE A 32 8.78 8.68 -6.03
C ILE A 32 10.23 8.65 -6.53
N LEU A 33 10.80 7.46 -6.72
CA LEU A 33 12.16 7.31 -7.27
C LEU A 33 12.31 7.93 -8.66
N SER A 34 11.28 7.78 -9.52
CA SER A 34 11.29 8.32 -10.88
C SER A 34 11.16 9.84 -10.91
N LEU A 35 10.44 10.44 -9.96
CA LEU A 35 10.28 11.89 -9.82
C LEU A 35 11.51 12.56 -9.20
N GLY A 36 12.31 11.83 -8.42
CA GLY A 36 13.50 12.34 -7.76
C GLY A 36 13.19 13.53 -6.83
N THR A 37 13.92 14.64 -6.98
CA THR A 37 13.72 15.84 -6.13
C THR A 37 12.34 16.45 -6.26
N THR A 38 11.66 16.28 -7.41
CA THR A 38 10.31 16.79 -7.65
C THR A 38 9.27 16.13 -6.76
N ALA A 39 9.54 14.91 -6.29
CA ALA A 39 8.68 14.19 -5.34
C ALA A 39 8.48 14.97 -4.03
N ASN A 40 9.42 15.83 -3.63
CA ASN A 40 9.27 16.66 -2.42
C ASN A 40 8.01 17.51 -2.42
N ASN A 41 7.54 17.99 -3.58
CA ASN A 41 6.30 18.77 -3.63
C ASN A 41 5.09 17.91 -3.25
N LEU A 42 5.07 16.64 -3.67
CA LEU A 42 4.02 15.68 -3.31
C LEU A 42 4.13 15.25 -1.85
N LEU A 43 5.35 15.08 -1.35
CA LEU A 43 5.61 14.64 0.03
C LEU A 43 5.26 15.72 1.06
N ASN A 44 5.46 16.99 0.72
CA ASN A 44 5.10 18.12 1.58
C ASN A 44 3.66 18.60 1.37
N ASP A 45 2.91 17.99 0.46
CA ASP A 45 1.51 18.31 0.25
C ASP A 45 0.66 17.73 1.39
N GLN A 46 0.32 18.60 2.34
CA GLN A 46 -0.51 18.29 3.51
C GLN A 46 -1.92 17.82 3.14
N SER A 47 -2.39 18.07 1.90
CA SER A 47 -3.66 17.53 1.44
C SER A 47 -3.56 16.04 1.08
N CYS A 48 -2.37 15.57 0.71
CA CYS A 48 -2.12 14.20 0.27
C CYS A 48 -1.88 13.22 1.44
N ASN A 49 -1.23 13.67 2.53
CA ASN A 49 -0.92 12.86 3.73
C ASN A 49 -0.26 11.50 3.40
N LEU A 50 0.62 11.49 2.39
CA LEU A 50 1.17 10.27 1.81
C LEU A 50 2.00 9.46 2.82
N ILE A 51 2.82 10.17 3.60
CA ILE A 51 3.73 9.56 4.58
C ILE A 51 2.91 8.92 5.70
N GLU A 52 1.94 9.64 6.22
CA GLU A 52 1.04 9.23 7.28
C GLU A 52 0.21 8.02 6.86
N ALA A 53 -0.33 8.03 5.63
CA ALA A 53 -1.06 6.90 5.06
C ALA A 53 -0.15 5.67 4.93
N THR A 54 1.07 5.84 4.44
CA THR A 54 2.03 4.73 4.29
C THR A 54 2.47 4.19 5.65
N MET A 55 2.69 5.07 6.63
CA MET A 55 2.99 4.68 8.02
C MET A 55 1.84 3.91 8.66
N ALA A 56 0.58 4.27 8.40
CA ALA A 56 -0.58 3.52 8.88
C ALA A 56 -0.61 2.08 8.35
N VAL A 57 -0.09 1.81 7.15
CA VAL A 57 -0.02 0.46 6.60
C VAL A 57 1.04 -0.42 7.31
N LEU A 58 2.00 0.17 8.04
CA LEU A 58 3.00 -0.61 8.80
C LEU A 58 2.38 -1.48 9.91
N ILE A 59 1.17 -1.16 10.37
CA ILE A 59 0.43 -1.96 11.36
C ILE A 59 -0.61 -2.89 10.72
N HIS A 60 -0.63 -3.02 9.39
CA HIS A 60 -1.57 -3.87 8.68
C HIS A 60 -1.29 -5.37 8.96
N PRO A 61 -2.32 -6.22 9.13
CA PRO A 61 -2.15 -7.64 9.45
C PRO A 61 -1.38 -8.42 8.38
N CYS A 62 -1.49 -8.02 7.11
CA CYS A 62 -0.75 -8.64 6.01
C CYS A 62 0.73 -8.24 6.02
N GLN A 63 1.62 -9.24 6.06
CA GLN A 63 3.08 -9.03 6.05
C GLN A 63 3.59 -8.45 4.72
N ALA A 64 3.01 -8.84 3.59
CA ALA A 64 3.39 -8.30 2.28
C ALA A 64 3.10 -6.80 2.19
N ALA A 65 1.92 -6.36 2.66
CA ALA A 65 1.56 -4.94 2.72
C ALA A 65 2.53 -4.14 3.59
N ARG A 66 2.92 -4.68 4.75
CA ARG A 66 3.91 -4.05 5.65
C ARG A 66 5.28 -3.90 4.98
N LEU A 67 5.74 -4.93 4.27
CA LEU A 67 7.01 -4.88 3.54
C LEU A 67 6.97 -3.84 2.41
N ALA A 68 5.87 -3.80 1.64
CA ALA A 68 5.68 -2.84 0.56
C ALA A 68 5.64 -1.39 1.10
N ALA A 69 4.99 -1.16 2.24
CA ALA A 69 4.97 0.15 2.90
C ALA A 69 6.37 0.58 3.36
N ALA A 70 7.12 -0.33 3.99
CA ALA A 70 8.49 -0.05 4.42
C ALA A 70 9.42 0.26 3.22
N TRP A 71 9.22 -0.43 2.09
CA TRP A 71 9.94 -0.13 0.86
C TRP A 71 9.54 1.23 0.28
N CYS A 72 8.24 1.56 0.25
CA CYS A 72 7.77 2.87 -0.21
C CYS A 72 8.38 4.01 0.62
N LEU A 73 8.41 3.89 1.96
CA LEU A 73 9.05 4.88 2.85
C LEU A 73 10.55 5.03 2.61
N ARG A 74 11.25 3.96 2.20
CA ARG A 74 12.68 4.03 1.85
C ARG A 74 12.89 4.80 0.54
N CYS A 75 11.93 4.80 -0.37
CA CYS A 75 12.02 5.49 -1.65
C CYS A 75 11.88 7.01 -1.53
N ILE A 76 11.27 7.48 -0.44
CA ILE A 76 11.12 8.88 -0.04
C ILE A 76 12.45 9.45 0.44
#